data_AF-A0A1G3RQN3-F1
#
_entry.id   AF-A0A1G3RQN3-F1
#
_cell.length_a   1.000
_cell.length_b   1.000
_cell.length_c   1.000
_cell.angle_alpha   90.00
_cell.angle_beta   90.00
_cell.angle_gamma   90.00
#
_symmetry.space_group_name_H-M   'P 1'
#
loop_
_entity.id
_entity.type
_entity.pdbx_description
1 polymer ?
#
loop_
_entity_poly.entity_id
_entity_poly.type
_entity_poly.pdbx_seq_one_letter_code
_entity_poly.pdbx_strand_id
1 'polypeptide(L)'
;MNDGQRWFASDNNAATHPRIMDALARANKGHAVGYGGDPDTSRAENAVAALFGEGSLVRFVLNGTGSNVYAIGCFAGQGDAIICADCAHLVVDETGAPTAVTGAQLVPLRTIDGKLDAGQLAQVIGEYKDDMHKPRPAVVSISQPTELGTVYSASELDALISTAHNHGCVVHVDGARLANAAAALGVGPAEAAGAADVIGFGGTKNGLMFGEAVVFMPRIAGHLPDTARLRKTRLQLASKMRYIAAQFEEYVRDGLWLENARAANRAGAILNEGVRRLGIPVAYPVDTNGVFARIPVPVAETLRSKRFFYDWEGGLVRWMTSWDSTDEDIQTFLADLSATLTEYNKNHPEQAPGPEEVRLRESLGNSRKLMKSNWAEMERYTSDQSRGLPMPPFVNFQPSQAGQSEQPVQPTGRQGEALASADMSQEPNLIELPEPLATGLGSKSFAACTAERKSRRKFNGEPLSLEELSFLLWASQGSRGLRKDSFIRRTVPSGGSRHPLDTHIYTRRVIGLQPGLYRFMPVEHALVMSVPASPALDAAFDAALFEQLWDCAALFVWTAVPYRTEWRYTISAAKIVLLDAGHACQALYGACEALGLGTCAIGAYDQAPMDKTLGVDGQDEFAVYAAPVGRV
;
A
#
# COMPACT_ATOMS: atom_id res chain seq x y z
N MET A 1 5.74 26.92 -28.93
CA MET A 1 5.21 26.97 -27.56
C MET A 1 4.27 28.16 -27.54
N ASN A 2 2.98 27.95 -27.23
CA ASN A 2 1.99 29.05 -27.24
C ASN A 2 2.16 29.90 -25.97
N ASP A 3 2.40 31.19 -26.17
CA ASP A 3 2.93 32.16 -25.20
C ASP A 3 1.88 32.67 -24.17
N GLY A 4 0.96 31.79 -23.73
CA GLY A 4 -0.12 32.18 -22.81
C GLY A 4 -0.93 31.03 -22.22
N GLN A 5 -0.45 29.79 -22.28
CA GLN A 5 -1.19 28.62 -21.76
C GLN A 5 -0.58 28.12 -20.44
N ARG A 6 -1.34 28.21 -19.34
CA ARG A 6 -0.96 27.68 -18.03
C ARG A 6 -0.85 26.15 -18.03
N TRP A 7 0.18 25.63 -17.35
CA TRP A 7 0.42 24.20 -17.14
C TRP A 7 0.01 23.77 -15.73
N PHE A 8 -0.31 22.50 -15.56
CA PHE A 8 -0.72 21.89 -14.29
C PHE A 8 0.22 20.73 -13.88
N ALA A 9 1.47 20.75 -14.36
CA ALA A 9 2.41 19.66 -14.17
C ALA A 9 3.07 19.65 -12.77
N SER A 10 3.49 20.81 -12.32
CA SER A 10 4.19 21.00 -11.06
C SER A 10 4.14 22.46 -10.67
N ASP A 11 4.05 22.73 -9.37
CA ASP A 11 4.28 24.04 -8.79
C ASP A 11 5.74 24.52 -8.92
N ASN A 12 6.69 23.63 -9.23
CA ASN A 12 8.04 24.02 -9.67
C ASN A 12 8.06 24.83 -10.99
N ASN A 13 6.98 24.78 -11.77
CA ASN A 13 6.88 25.49 -13.05
C ASN A 13 6.25 26.88 -12.89
N ALA A 14 5.83 27.24 -11.68
CA ALA A 14 5.28 28.54 -11.38
C ALA A 14 6.35 29.64 -11.57
N ALA A 15 5.90 30.85 -11.87
CA ALA A 15 6.81 31.98 -11.92
C ALA A 15 7.39 32.30 -10.53
N THR A 16 8.52 33.00 -10.49
CA THR A 16 8.96 33.67 -9.27
C THR A 16 7.99 34.80 -8.94
N HIS A 17 7.60 34.91 -7.68
CA HIS A 17 6.69 35.95 -7.23
C HIS A 17 7.31 37.35 -7.44
N PRO A 18 6.56 38.36 -7.95
CA PRO A 18 7.11 39.69 -8.25
C PRO A 18 7.84 40.36 -7.08
N ARG A 19 7.27 40.29 -5.87
CA ARG A 19 7.95 40.79 -4.63
C ARG A 19 9.32 40.14 -4.41
N ILE A 20 9.46 38.85 -4.76
CA ILE A 20 10.73 38.11 -4.64
C ILE A 20 11.73 38.59 -5.71
N MET A 21 11.28 38.85 -6.94
CA MET A 21 12.11 39.47 -7.99
C MET A 21 12.62 40.85 -7.55
N ASP A 22 11.75 41.67 -6.95
CA ASP A 22 12.13 42.97 -6.41
C ASP A 22 13.16 42.83 -5.27
N ALA A 23 12.99 41.85 -4.38
CA ALA A 23 13.93 41.56 -3.32
C ALA A 23 15.33 41.16 -3.86
N LEU A 24 15.37 40.32 -4.89
CA LEU A 24 16.60 39.96 -5.60
C LEU A 24 17.25 41.18 -6.25
N ALA A 25 16.47 42.06 -6.89
CA ALA A 25 16.97 43.29 -7.50
C ALA A 25 17.57 44.23 -6.45
N ARG A 26 16.96 44.34 -5.26
CA ARG A 26 17.50 45.10 -4.12
C ARG A 26 18.82 44.48 -3.61
N ALA A 27 18.89 43.16 -3.47
CA ALA A 27 20.08 42.43 -3.02
C ALA A 27 21.24 42.46 -4.02
N ASN A 28 20.99 42.84 -5.28
CA ASN A 28 21.99 42.88 -6.34
C ASN A 28 22.84 44.19 -6.36
N LYS A 29 22.83 44.97 -5.28
CA LYS A 29 23.60 46.21 -5.16
C LYS A 29 24.82 46.00 -4.25
N GLY A 30 26.00 46.44 -4.70
CA GLY A 30 27.24 46.41 -3.92
C GLY A 30 27.81 45.02 -3.62
N HIS A 31 28.81 44.99 -2.72
CA HIS A 31 29.50 43.78 -2.28
C HIS A 31 28.99 43.27 -0.93
N ALA A 32 29.04 41.96 -0.72
CA ALA A 32 28.71 41.30 0.54
C ALA A 32 29.71 40.16 0.79
N VAL A 33 29.93 39.82 2.07
CA VAL A 33 30.76 38.67 2.46
C VAL A 33 30.08 37.39 1.95
N GLY A 34 30.87 36.46 1.40
CA GLY A 34 30.35 35.22 0.85
C GLY A 34 29.92 34.21 1.92
N TYR A 35 29.32 33.11 1.46
CA TYR A 35 29.01 31.92 2.26
C TYR A 35 28.09 32.18 3.48
N GLY A 36 27.31 33.26 3.47
CA GLY A 36 26.37 33.61 4.52
C GLY A 36 26.97 34.43 5.67
N GLY A 37 28.22 34.89 5.54
CA GLY A 37 28.86 35.78 6.51
C GLY A 37 28.39 37.24 6.43
N ASP A 38 27.35 37.53 5.64
CA ASP A 38 26.77 38.86 5.48
C ASP A 38 25.60 39.12 6.44
N PRO A 39 25.38 40.39 6.86
CA PRO A 39 24.28 40.73 7.77
C PRO A 39 22.89 40.44 7.22
N ASP A 40 22.71 40.44 5.89
CA ASP A 40 21.41 40.18 5.26
C ASP A 40 20.99 38.73 5.47
N THR A 41 21.93 37.79 5.30
CA THR A 41 21.74 36.38 5.63
C THR A 41 21.36 36.19 7.09
N SER A 42 22.06 36.84 8.02
CA SER A 42 21.74 36.73 9.46
C SER A 42 20.33 37.23 9.78
N ARG A 43 19.90 38.35 9.17
CA ARG A 43 18.54 38.87 9.37
C ARG A 43 17.47 37.92 8.81
N ALA A 44 17.69 37.37 7.62
CA ALA A 44 16.78 36.43 7.00
C ALA A 44 16.69 35.11 7.79
N GLU A 45 17.82 34.57 8.27
CA GLU A 45 17.85 33.38 9.14
C GLU A 45 17.02 33.62 10.42
N ASN A 46 17.18 34.78 11.07
CA ASN A 46 16.40 35.14 12.26
C ASN A 46 14.90 35.31 11.96
N ALA A 47 14.55 35.92 10.82
CA ALA A 47 13.16 36.13 10.43
C ALA A 47 12.45 34.80 10.13
N VAL A 48 13.13 33.82 9.52
CA VAL A 48 12.60 32.46 9.35
C VAL A 48 12.54 31.75 10.71
N ALA A 49 13.58 31.83 11.54
CA ALA A 49 13.62 31.20 12.87
C ALA A 49 12.43 31.63 13.74
N ALA A 50 12.02 32.89 13.66
CA ALA A 50 10.87 33.43 14.40
C ALA A 50 9.54 32.70 14.08
N LEU A 51 9.40 32.08 12.91
CA LEU A 51 8.23 31.26 12.56
C LEU A 51 8.21 29.90 13.25
N PHE A 52 9.37 29.43 13.72
CA PHE A 52 9.58 28.09 14.31
C PHE A 52 9.86 28.11 15.81
N GLY A 53 9.99 29.30 16.39
CA GLY A 53 10.19 29.51 17.81
C GLY A 53 11.59 29.99 18.16
N GLU A 54 11.71 30.66 19.31
CA GLU A 54 12.96 31.20 19.81
C GLU A 54 14.02 30.10 19.99
N GLY A 55 15.25 30.37 19.51
CA GLY A 55 16.35 29.42 19.56
C GLY A 55 16.44 28.46 18.36
N SER A 56 15.52 28.55 17.39
CA SER A 56 15.61 27.77 16.15
C SER A 56 16.83 28.20 15.33
N LEU A 57 17.56 27.24 14.77
CA LEU A 57 18.72 27.49 13.91
C LEU A 57 18.33 27.30 12.45
N VAL A 58 18.52 28.33 11.62
CA VAL A 58 18.20 28.26 10.19
C VAL A 58 19.46 28.18 9.34
N ARG A 59 19.41 27.36 8.30
CA ARG A 59 20.45 27.23 7.29
C ARG A 59 19.81 27.16 5.89
N PHE A 60 20.06 28.18 5.09
CA PHE A 60 19.65 28.18 3.68
C PHE A 60 20.46 27.21 2.84
N VAL A 61 19.78 26.57 1.89
CA VAL A 61 20.31 25.59 0.91
C VAL A 61 19.70 25.83 -0.48
N LEU A 62 20.20 25.15 -1.50
CA LEU A 62 19.92 25.49 -2.90
C LEU A 62 18.58 24.98 -3.42
N ASN A 63 18.17 23.76 -3.04
CA ASN A 63 16.99 23.08 -3.56
C ASN A 63 16.45 22.03 -2.58
N GLY A 64 15.27 21.46 -2.88
CA GLY A 64 14.58 20.46 -2.06
C GLY A 64 15.41 19.21 -1.74
N THR A 65 15.95 18.53 -2.76
CA THR A 65 16.83 17.37 -2.56
C THR A 65 18.04 17.72 -1.69
N GLY A 66 18.65 18.89 -1.91
CA GLY A 66 19.74 19.40 -1.10
C GLY A 66 19.35 19.63 0.36
N SER A 67 18.15 20.17 0.60
CA SER A 67 17.56 20.33 1.93
C SER A 67 17.42 19.00 2.65
N ASN A 68 16.74 18.04 2.02
CA ASN A 68 16.50 16.71 2.56
C ASN A 68 17.81 15.99 2.89
N VAL A 69 18.69 15.84 1.91
CA VAL A 69 19.98 15.14 2.05
C VAL A 69 20.88 15.80 3.10
N TYR A 70 20.89 17.13 3.17
CA TYR A 70 21.64 17.85 4.19
C TYR A 70 21.05 17.65 5.59
N ALA A 71 19.72 17.80 5.74
CA ALA A 71 19.02 17.67 7.02
C ALA A 71 19.19 16.27 7.61
N ILE A 72 18.85 15.22 6.86
CA ILE A 72 19.01 13.83 7.32
C ILE A 72 20.49 13.45 7.48
N GLY A 73 21.36 13.95 6.59
CA GLY A 73 22.80 13.71 6.62
C GLY A 73 23.54 14.40 7.77
N CYS A 74 22.84 15.20 8.58
CA CYS A 74 23.33 15.66 9.87
C CYS A 74 23.25 14.59 10.96
N PHE A 75 22.31 13.64 10.84
CA PHE A 75 21.98 12.71 11.91
C PHE A 75 22.14 11.22 11.53
N ALA A 76 22.19 10.91 10.24
CA ALA A 76 22.40 9.56 9.74
C ALA A 76 23.62 9.46 8.81
N GLY A 77 24.39 8.38 8.95
CA GLY A 77 25.53 8.05 8.11
C GLY A 77 25.64 6.56 7.80
N GLN A 78 26.85 6.08 7.50
CA GLN A 78 27.09 4.66 7.26
C GLN A 78 26.69 3.80 8.46
N GLY A 79 25.92 2.75 8.19
CA GLY A 79 25.39 1.85 9.22
C GLY A 79 24.12 2.34 9.91
N ASP A 80 23.62 3.53 9.57
CA ASP A 80 22.34 4.04 10.06
C ASP A 80 21.21 3.83 9.05
N ALA A 81 19.98 3.81 9.56
CA ALA A 81 18.75 3.72 8.80
C ALA A 81 17.95 5.04 8.86
N ILE A 82 17.36 5.39 7.72
CA ILE A 82 16.39 6.47 7.57
C ILE A 82 15.05 5.83 7.19
N ILE A 83 14.11 5.84 8.13
CA ILE A 83 12.78 5.25 7.94
C ILE A 83 11.86 6.31 7.32
N CYS A 84 11.15 5.96 6.25
CA CYS A 84 10.30 6.90 5.51
C CYS A 84 9.14 6.18 4.82
N ALA A 85 8.21 6.92 4.24
CA ALA A 85 7.12 6.36 3.43
C ALA A 85 7.67 5.71 2.13
N ASP A 86 6.95 4.71 1.61
CA ASP A 86 7.25 4.08 0.32
C ASP A 86 7.10 5.03 -0.88
N CYS A 87 6.23 6.03 -0.78
CA CYS A 87 6.11 7.11 -1.75
C CYS A 87 6.99 8.34 -1.45
N ALA A 88 7.84 8.29 -0.42
CA ALA A 88 8.61 9.46 0.00
C ALA A 88 9.51 9.99 -1.12
N HIS A 89 9.60 11.31 -1.28
CA HIS A 89 10.46 11.94 -2.30
C HIS A 89 11.91 11.44 -2.23
N LEU A 90 12.42 11.20 -1.02
CA LEU A 90 13.72 10.57 -0.73
C LEU A 90 13.95 9.26 -1.49
N VAL A 91 12.89 8.45 -1.63
CA VAL A 91 12.90 7.12 -2.24
C VAL A 91 12.71 7.23 -3.75
N VAL A 92 11.73 8.01 -4.21
CA VAL A 92 11.23 7.93 -5.59
C VAL A 92 11.84 8.97 -6.52
N ASP A 93 12.13 10.19 -6.05
CA ASP A 93 12.39 11.36 -6.91
C ASP A 93 13.78 12.00 -6.68
N GLU A 94 14.62 11.42 -5.82
CA GLU A 94 15.97 11.94 -5.54
C GLU A 94 17.11 11.13 -6.16
N THR A 95 16.79 10.17 -7.05
CA THR A 95 17.79 9.36 -7.77
C THR A 95 18.82 8.70 -6.82
N GLY A 96 18.36 8.28 -5.63
CA GLY A 96 19.22 7.68 -4.60
C GLY A 96 20.23 8.64 -3.93
N ALA A 97 20.08 9.95 -4.10
CA ALA A 97 20.97 10.96 -3.51
C ALA A 97 21.10 10.84 -1.98
N PRO A 98 20.03 10.58 -1.19
CA PRO A 98 20.15 10.34 0.25
C PRO A 98 21.19 9.27 0.59
N THR A 99 21.06 8.08 0.03
CA THR A 99 21.97 6.96 0.25
C THR A 99 23.37 7.26 -0.26
N ALA A 100 23.49 7.81 -1.47
CA ALA A 100 24.79 8.07 -2.10
C ALA A 100 25.63 9.10 -1.32
N VAL A 101 24.99 10.11 -0.74
CA VAL A 101 25.67 11.19 -0.04
C VAL A 101 25.91 10.86 1.43
N THR A 102 24.93 10.27 2.11
CA THR A 102 25.01 10.00 3.56
C THR A 102 25.67 8.66 3.88
N GLY A 103 25.52 7.67 2.99
CA GLY A 103 25.86 6.28 3.27
C GLY A 103 24.84 5.53 4.13
N ALA A 104 23.76 6.20 4.55
CA ALA A 104 22.67 5.61 5.32
C ALA A 104 21.72 4.82 4.41
N GLN A 105 21.10 3.78 4.96
CA GLN A 105 20.11 2.98 4.24
C GLN A 105 18.72 3.59 4.39
N LEU A 106 18.00 3.77 3.27
CA LEU A 106 16.57 4.09 3.31
C LEU A 106 15.76 2.82 3.62
N VAL A 107 14.83 2.93 4.55
CA VAL A 107 13.90 1.86 4.95
C VAL A 107 12.47 2.34 4.69
N PRO A 108 11.92 2.11 3.48
CA PRO A 108 10.57 2.53 3.14
C PRO A 108 9.52 1.64 3.81
N LEU A 109 8.49 2.26 4.39
CA LEU A 109 7.32 1.61 4.97
C LEU A 109 6.12 1.79 4.07
N ARG A 110 5.31 0.73 3.94
CA ARG A 110 4.08 0.78 3.15
C ARG A 110 3.10 1.78 3.76
N THR A 111 2.52 2.66 2.95
CA THR A 111 1.59 3.69 3.44
C THR A 111 0.16 3.52 2.93
N ILE A 112 -0.77 4.17 3.63
CA ILE A 112 -2.13 4.47 3.15
C ILE A 112 -2.20 5.99 3.00
N ASP A 113 -2.66 6.47 1.85
CA ASP A 113 -2.74 7.90 1.54
C ASP A 113 -1.39 8.66 1.70
N GLY A 114 -0.27 7.97 1.54
CA GLY A 114 1.08 8.53 1.70
C GLY A 114 1.49 8.74 3.16
N LYS A 115 0.70 8.24 4.11
CA LYS A 115 0.91 8.42 5.54
C LYS A 115 1.53 7.18 6.21
N LEU A 116 2.55 7.42 7.03
CA LEU A 116 3.14 6.43 7.93
C LEU A 116 2.17 6.10 9.06
N ASP A 117 2.15 4.83 9.46
CA ASP A 117 1.46 4.36 10.65
C ASP A 117 2.44 4.27 11.84
N ALA A 118 2.01 4.74 13.01
CA ALA A 118 2.85 4.75 14.21
C ALA A 118 3.11 3.35 14.76
N GLY A 119 2.17 2.43 14.63
CA GLY A 119 2.34 1.03 15.05
C GLY A 119 3.38 0.32 14.18
N GLN A 120 3.27 0.46 12.86
CA GLN A 120 4.25 -0.06 11.92
C GLN A 120 5.64 0.56 12.13
N LEU A 121 5.71 1.87 12.40
CA LEU A 121 6.95 2.56 12.71
C LEU A 121 7.61 1.98 13.97
N ALA A 122 6.86 1.81 15.06
CA ALA A 122 7.35 1.23 16.31
C ALA A 122 7.89 -0.18 16.09
N GLN A 123 7.14 -1.01 15.38
CA GLN A 123 7.53 -2.38 15.05
C GLN A 123 8.87 -2.41 14.31
N VAL A 124 9.01 -1.63 13.23
CA VAL A 124 10.24 -1.64 12.42
C VAL A 124 11.44 -1.09 13.20
N ILE A 125 11.25 -0.05 14.01
CA ILE A 125 12.34 0.45 14.86
C ILE A 125 12.76 -0.63 15.86
N GLY A 126 11.82 -1.31 16.51
CA GLY A 126 12.09 -2.41 17.44
C GLY A 126 12.86 -3.56 16.79
N GLU A 127 12.47 -3.95 15.58
CA GLU A 127 13.14 -5.01 14.81
C GLU A 127 14.57 -4.68 14.38
N TYR A 128 14.92 -3.40 14.26
CA TYR A 128 16.23 -2.93 13.77
C TYR A 128 17.18 -2.55 14.90
N LYS A 129 16.67 -2.02 16.02
CA LYS A 129 17.48 -1.37 17.06
C LYS A 129 18.56 -2.25 17.69
N ASP A 130 18.26 -3.53 17.92
CA ASP A 130 19.13 -4.45 18.66
C ASP A 130 19.77 -5.55 17.78
N ASP A 131 19.62 -5.46 16.45
CA ASP A 131 20.19 -6.43 15.50
C ASP A 131 21.38 -5.82 14.75
N MET A 132 22.60 -6.28 15.08
CA MET A 132 23.84 -5.81 14.43
C MET A 132 23.91 -6.10 12.93
N HIS A 133 23.07 -7.00 12.40
CA HIS A 133 22.98 -7.30 10.98
C HIS A 133 22.11 -6.29 10.22
N LYS A 134 21.39 -5.41 10.94
CA LYS A 134 20.55 -4.36 10.37
C LYS A 134 21.17 -2.98 10.64
N PRO A 135 20.90 -1.99 9.76
CA PRO A 135 21.30 -0.62 10.03
C PRO A 135 20.57 -0.06 11.26
N ARG A 136 21.25 0.74 12.08
CA ARG A 136 20.67 1.32 13.30
C ARG A 136 19.63 2.39 12.94
N PRO A 137 18.38 2.33 13.44
CA PRO A 137 17.41 3.41 13.26
C PRO A 137 17.94 4.72 13.84
N ALA A 138 18.10 5.73 12.98
CA ALA A 138 18.65 7.02 13.38
C ALA A 138 17.70 8.18 13.06
N VAL A 139 17.02 8.11 11.91
CA VAL A 139 16.11 9.17 11.45
C VAL A 139 14.78 8.58 11.01
N VAL A 140 13.69 9.24 11.38
CA VAL A 140 12.37 9.06 10.77
C VAL A 140 12.08 10.30 9.94
N SER A 141 11.81 10.13 8.65
CA SER A 141 11.49 11.22 7.73
C SER A 141 10.02 11.18 7.33
N ILE A 142 9.32 12.29 7.55
CA ILE A 142 7.89 12.48 7.25
C ILE A 142 7.76 13.62 6.25
N SER A 143 6.93 13.47 5.22
CA SER A 143 6.60 14.56 4.29
C SER A 143 5.31 15.25 4.72
N GLN A 144 5.32 16.58 4.87
CA GLN A 144 4.15 17.35 5.31
C GLN A 144 3.94 18.59 4.42
N PRO A 145 2.89 18.64 3.58
CA PRO A 145 1.99 17.53 3.23
C PRO A 145 2.75 16.38 2.54
N THR A 146 2.10 15.23 2.41
CA THR A 146 2.66 14.07 1.71
C THR A 146 2.84 14.35 0.21
N GLU A 147 3.55 13.46 -0.48
CA GLU A 147 3.73 13.50 -1.94
C GLU A 147 2.39 13.36 -2.69
N LEU A 148 1.38 12.81 -2.03
CA LEU A 148 0.02 12.65 -2.54
C LEU A 148 -0.90 13.84 -2.21
N GLY A 149 -0.36 14.87 -1.55
CA GLY A 149 -1.08 16.11 -1.21
C GLY A 149 -1.97 16.00 0.03
N THR A 150 -1.95 14.87 0.73
CA THR A 150 -2.67 14.66 2.00
C THR A 150 -1.89 15.27 3.17
N VAL A 151 -2.61 15.64 4.23
CA VAL A 151 -2.03 16.34 5.39
C VAL A 151 -2.12 15.46 6.62
N TYR A 152 -1.00 15.27 7.33
CA TYR A 152 -1.04 14.72 8.69
C TYR A 152 -1.67 15.73 9.63
N SER A 153 -2.63 15.28 10.43
CA SER A 153 -3.19 16.00 11.57
C SER A 153 -2.17 16.10 12.71
N ALA A 154 -2.43 17.01 13.65
CA ALA A 154 -1.59 17.19 14.84
C ALA A 154 -1.47 15.88 15.66
N SER A 155 -2.54 15.11 15.79
CA SER A 155 -2.53 13.84 16.52
C SER A 155 -1.75 12.73 15.79
N GLU A 156 -1.83 12.67 14.47
CA GLU A 156 -1.05 11.71 13.69
C GLU A 156 0.45 12.03 13.80
N LEU A 157 0.83 13.31 13.69
CA LEU A 157 2.22 13.74 13.87
C LEU A 157 2.71 13.48 15.29
N ASP A 158 1.92 13.81 16.32
CA ASP A 158 2.32 13.58 17.71
C ASP A 158 2.58 12.09 18.00
N ALA A 159 1.72 11.20 17.49
CA ALA A 159 1.89 9.76 17.64
C ALA A 159 3.18 9.26 16.95
N LEU A 160 3.46 9.69 15.72
CA LEU A 160 4.67 9.32 14.98
C LEU A 160 5.94 9.87 15.63
N ILE A 161 5.92 11.15 15.99
CA ILE A 161 7.05 11.87 16.57
C ILE A 161 7.39 11.29 17.95
N SER A 162 6.38 11.09 18.80
CA SER A 162 6.56 10.48 20.11
C SER A 162 7.12 9.06 19.99
N THR A 163 6.62 8.27 19.03
CA THR A 163 7.14 6.92 18.76
C THR A 163 8.62 6.95 18.38
N ALA A 164 9.01 7.84 17.47
CA ALA A 164 10.40 7.99 17.05
C ALA A 164 11.30 8.44 18.22
N HIS A 165 10.88 9.45 18.99
CA HIS A 165 11.65 9.97 20.13
C HIS A 165 11.80 8.95 21.25
N ASN A 166 10.77 8.16 21.55
CA ASN A 166 10.85 7.07 22.53
C ASN A 166 11.92 6.02 22.18
N HIS A 167 12.28 5.93 20.90
CA HIS A 167 13.35 5.04 20.43
C HIS A 167 14.66 5.77 20.13
N GLY A 168 14.77 7.06 20.44
CA GLY A 168 15.99 7.85 20.24
C GLY A 168 16.25 8.23 18.77
N CYS A 169 15.26 8.12 17.89
CA CYS A 169 15.37 8.57 16.50
C CYS A 169 15.15 10.09 16.42
N VAL A 170 15.88 10.75 15.53
CA VAL A 170 15.64 12.14 15.14
C VAL A 170 14.49 12.17 14.14
N VAL A 171 13.57 13.12 14.28
CA VAL A 171 12.47 13.30 13.32
C VAL A 171 12.78 14.43 12.35
N HIS A 172 12.85 14.08 11.07
CA HIS A 172 12.93 15.01 9.96
C HIS A 172 11.55 15.20 9.34
N VAL A 173 11.17 16.45 9.07
CA VAL A 173 10.01 16.78 8.23
C VAL A 173 10.49 17.35 6.90
N ASP A 174 10.26 16.61 5.81
CA ASP A 174 10.30 17.16 4.45
C ASP A 174 9.09 18.08 4.29
N GLY A 175 9.35 19.37 4.44
CA GLY A 175 8.36 20.42 4.32
C GLY A 175 8.48 21.18 3.00
N ALA A 176 8.81 20.50 1.89
CA ALA A 176 8.83 21.11 0.56
C ALA A 176 7.53 21.88 0.21
N ARG A 177 6.42 21.51 0.84
CA ARG A 177 5.12 22.21 0.78
C ARG A 177 4.53 22.51 2.16
N LEU A 178 5.36 22.68 3.20
CA LEU A 178 4.88 22.89 4.57
C LEU A 178 3.95 24.10 4.70
N ALA A 179 4.18 25.15 3.90
CA ALA A 179 3.28 26.29 3.81
C ALA A 179 1.84 25.89 3.43
N ASN A 180 1.68 24.94 2.50
CA ASN A 180 0.38 24.40 2.09
C ASN A 180 -0.30 23.60 3.21
N ALA A 181 0.44 22.75 3.93
CA ALA A 181 -0.11 22.02 5.08
C ALA A 181 -0.53 22.99 6.20
N ALA A 182 0.32 23.98 6.52
CA ALA A 182 0.01 25.02 7.51
C ALA A 182 -1.25 25.82 7.13
N ALA A 183 -1.38 26.19 5.85
CA ALA A 183 -2.58 26.86 5.34
C ALA A 183 -3.84 25.99 5.45
N ALA A 184 -3.74 24.68 5.15
CA ALA A 184 -4.86 23.74 5.22
C ALA A 184 -5.32 23.49 6.66
N LEU A 185 -4.37 23.39 7.60
CA LEU A 185 -4.64 23.20 9.04
C LEU A 185 -5.05 24.50 9.75
N GLY A 186 -4.83 25.66 9.13
CA GLY A 186 -5.12 26.97 9.73
C GLY A 186 -4.13 27.38 10.82
N VAL A 187 -2.91 26.85 10.80
CA VAL A 187 -1.87 27.04 11.83
C VAL A 187 -0.57 27.62 11.25
N GLY A 188 0.40 27.91 12.11
CA GLY A 188 1.76 28.31 11.69
C GLY A 188 2.61 27.12 11.21
N PRO A 189 3.75 27.35 10.53
CA PRO A 189 4.56 26.27 9.98
C PRO A 189 5.21 25.39 11.07
N ALA A 190 5.52 25.94 12.24
CA ALA A 190 6.01 25.16 13.39
C ALA A 190 4.98 24.13 13.85
N GLU A 191 3.74 24.57 14.03
CA GLU A 191 2.64 23.74 14.52
C GLU A 191 2.23 22.70 13.47
N ALA A 192 2.25 23.07 12.18
CA ALA A 192 2.02 22.14 11.08
C ALA A 192 3.06 21.02 10.97
N ALA A 193 4.30 21.25 11.42
CA ALA A 193 5.39 20.27 11.45
C ALA A 193 5.45 19.47 12.77
N GLY A 194 4.64 19.82 13.77
CA GLY A 194 4.66 19.19 15.09
C GLY A 194 6.00 19.37 15.82
N ALA A 195 6.27 18.49 16.78
CA ALA A 195 7.49 18.52 17.59
C ALA A 195 8.73 17.93 16.89
N ALA A 196 8.83 18.06 15.57
CA ALA A 196 9.96 17.57 14.78
C ALA A 196 11.30 18.19 15.22
N ASP A 197 12.42 17.56 14.86
CA ASP A 197 13.76 18.00 15.24
C ASP A 197 14.40 18.88 14.18
N VAL A 198 14.19 18.53 12.92
CA VAL A 198 14.72 19.25 11.76
C VAL A 198 13.67 19.29 10.66
N ILE A 199 13.47 20.47 10.08
CA ILE A 199 12.39 20.73 9.14
C ILE A 199 12.99 21.37 7.89
N GLY A 200 12.72 20.82 6.71
CA GLY A 200 12.93 21.53 5.45
C GLY A 200 11.76 22.47 5.17
N PHE A 201 11.94 23.79 5.28
CA PHE A 201 10.89 24.75 4.96
C PHE A 201 10.98 25.20 3.49
N GLY A 202 10.01 24.70 2.72
CA GLY A 202 9.84 24.88 1.29
C GLY A 202 9.64 26.34 0.83
N GLY A 203 10.56 26.86 0.03
CA GLY A 203 10.46 28.17 -0.61
C GLY A 203 10.15 28.10 -2.11
N THR A 204 10.92 27.30 -2.85
CA THR A 204 10.89 27.26 -4.32
C THR A 204 9.48 27.01 -4.87
N LYS A 205 8.76 26.02 -4.32
CA LYS A 205 7.42 25.62 -4.77
C LYS A 205 6.32 26.64 -4.45
N ASN A 206 6.62 27.65 -3.65
CA ASN A 206 5.65 28.60 -3.15
C ASN A 206 6.05 30.06 -3.45
N GLY A 207 6.77 30.26 -4.57
CA GLY A 207 6.98 31.58 -5.18
C GLY A 207 8.41 32.11 -5.15
N LEU A 208 9.37 31.40 -4.54
CA LEU A 208 10.78 31.76 -4.66
C LEU A 208 11.33 31.35 -6.04
N MET A 209 12.39 32.01 -6.49
CA MET A 209 13.13 31.61 -7.69
C MET A 209 13.87 30.29 -7.46
N PHE A 210 14.46 30.15 -6.28
CA PHE A 210 15.09 28.94 -5.78
C PHE A 210 15.42 29.13 -4.30
N GLY A 211 15.64 28.02 -3.61
CA GLY A 211 16.20 28.00 -2.26
C GLY A 211 15.21 27.43 -1.25
N GLU A 212 15.77 26.72 -0.27
CA GLU A 212 15.06 26.12 0.85
C GLU A 212 15.71 26.55 2.16
N ALA A 213 14.98 26.45 3.27
CA ALA A 213 15.51 26.71 4.61
C ALA A 213 15.46 25.43 5.44
N VAL A 214 16.61 24.90 5.87
CA VAL A 214 16.64 23.83 6.88
C VAL A 214 16.62 24.48 8.26
N VAL A 215 15.60 24.14 9.04
CA VAL A 215 15.34 24.67 10.36
C VAL A 215 15.60 23.56 11.38
N PHE A 216 16.58 23.76 12.26
CA PHE A 216 16.83 22.88 13.39
C PHE A 216 16.13 23.45 14.62
N MET A 217 15.27 22.63 15.24
CA MET A 217 14.40 23.07 16.32
C MET A 217 15.17 23.21 17.65
N PRO A 218 14.76 24.10 18.57
CA PRO A 218 15.50 24.34 19.82
C PRO A 218 15.77 23.08 20.64
N ARG A 219 14.86 22.10 20.58
CA ARG A 219 14.95 20.82 21.30
C ARG A 219 16.20 19.99 20.95
N ILE A 220 16.70 20.11 19.71
CA ILE A 220 17.86 19.33 19.26
C ILE A 220 19.18 20.07 19.50
N ALA A 221 19.16 21.29 20.03
CA ALA A 221 20.35 22.15 20.17
C ALA A 221 21.52 21.46 20.91
N GLY A 222 21.24 20.68 21.95
CA GLY A 222 22.25 19.94 22.71
C GLY A 222 22.89 18.76 21.97
N HIS A 223 22.29 18.32 20.86
CA HIS A 223 22.72 17.19 20.04
C HIS A 223 23.05 17.61 18.60
N LEU A 224 23.14 18.91 18.33
CA LEU A 224 23.45 19.39 16.99
C LEU A 224 24.89 19.05 16.59
N PRO A 225 25.09 18.42 15.42
CA PRO A 225 26.42 18.28 14.85
C PRO A 225 26.92 19.62 14.31
N ASP A 226 28.11 19.65 13.70
CA ASP A 226 28.62 20.83 12.98
C ASP A 226 27.84 21.05 11.68
N THR A 227 26.63 21.60 11.81
CA THR A 227 25.70 21.85 10.71
C THR A 227 26.30 22.77 9.64
N ALA A 228 27.20 23.69 10.02
CA ALA A 228 27.87 24.60 9.10
C ALA A 228 28.87 23.85 8.19
N ARG A 229 29.75 23.01 8.77
CA ARG A 229 30.68 22.20 8.01
C ARG A 229 29.95 21.16 7.16
N LEU A 230 28.91 20.53 7.70
CA LEU A 230 28.10 19.55 6.96
C LEU A 230 27.38 20.19 5.77
N ARG A 231 26.85 21.41 5.90
CA ARG A 231 26.27 22.13 4.75
C ARG A 231 27.28 22.31 3.61
N LYS A 232 28.55 22.54 3.95
CA LYS A 232 29.63 22.66 2.96
C LYS A 232 29.97 21.32 2.30
N THR A 233 30.14 20.25 3.07
CA THR A 233 30.50 18.93 2.52
C THR A 233 29.36 18.28 1.72
N ARG A 234 28.12 18.67 1.99
CA ARG A 234 26.93 18.26 1.24
C ARG A 234 26.62 19.16 0.04
N LEU A 235 27.57 20.05 -0.32
CA LEU A 235 27.51 20.93 -1.49
C LEU A 235 26.35 21.93 -1.49
N GLN A 236 25.78 22.23 -0.32
CA GLN A 236 24.63 23.13 -0.17
C GLN A 236 25.02 24.55 0.29
N LEU A 237 26.30 24.84 0.47
CA LEU A 237 26.77 26.17 0.86
C LEU A 237 26.98 27.08 -0.37
N ALA A 238 25.98 27.91 -0.67
CA ALA A 238 26.06 28.90 -1.75
C ALA A 238 27.12 29.98 -1.47
N SER A 239 27.92 30.32 -2.49
CA SER A 239 28.92 31.40 -2.39
C SER A 239 28.28 32.77 -2.18
N LYS A 240 27.22 33.09 -2.94
CA LYS A 240 26.48 34.35 -2.82
C LYS A 240 25.15 34.14 -2.07
N MET A 241 25.24 33.82 -0.77
CA MET A 241 24.09 33.43 0.06
C MET A 241 23.00 34.52 0.15
N ARG A 242 23.38 35.79 0.08
CA ARG A 242 22.46 36.94 0.10
C ARG A 242 21.25 36.83 -0.84
N TYR A 243 21.36 36.13 -1.96
CA TYR A 243 20.24 35.97 -2.90
C TYR A 243 19.22 34.93 -2.42
N ILE A 244 19.61 33.93 -1.64
CA ILE A 244 18.63 33.04 -0.99
C ILE A 244 18.02 33.78 0.21
N ALA A 245 18.87 34.44 1.00
CA ALA A 245 18.45 35.22 2.15
C ALA A 245 17.42 36.31 1.82
N ALA A 246 17.67 37.12 0.79
CA ALA A 246 16.76 38.20 0.40
C ALA A 246 15.38 37.68 -0.02
N GLN A 247 15.32 36.51 -0.66
CA GLN A 247 14.06 35.88 -1.03
C GLN A 247 13.30 35.44 0.22
N PHE A 248 13.96 34.76 1.17
CA PHE A 248 13.32 34.34 2.42
C PHE A 248 12.91 35.51 3.31
N GLU A 249 13.70 36.59 3.38
CA GLU A 249 13.34 37.81 4.12
C GLU A 249 12.03 38.41 3.60
N GLU A 250 11.85 38.44 2.27
CA GLU A 250 10.60 38.91 1.66
C GLU A 250 9.46 37.90 1.78
N TYR A 251 9.75 36.60 1.68
CA TYR A 251 8.78 35.51 1.77
C TYR A 251 8.10 35.42 3.14
N VAL A 252 8.82 35.71 4.22
CA VAL A 252 8.25 35.76 5.57
C VAL A 252 7.58 37.11 5.88
N ARG A 253 7.97 38.18 5.18
CA ARG A 253 7.44 39.53 5.37
C ARG A 253 5.96 39.59 5.03
N ASP A 254 5.18 40.09 5.99
CA ASP A 254 3.72 40.23 5.90
C ASP A 254 2.98 38.91 5.59
N GLY A 255 3.62 37.76 5.85
CA GLY A 255 3.01 36.44 5.64
C GLY A 255 2.84 36.03 4.18
N LEU A 256 3.69 36.50 3.26
CA LEU A 256 3.62 36.16 1.83
C LEU A 256 3.61 34.63 1.59
N TRP A 257 4.38 33.87 2.37
CA TRP A 257 4.36 32.39 2.33
C TRP A 257 2.96 31.80 2.53
N LEU A 258 2.16 32.37 3.44
CA LEU A 258 0.84 31.89 3.77
C LEU A 258 -0.18 32.33 2.71
N GLU A 259 -0.03 33.56 2.20
CA GLU A 259 -0.85 34.07 1.09
C GLU A 259 -0.72 33.17 -0.14
N ASN A 260 0.51 32.87 -0.56
CA ASN A 260 0.81 32.02 -1.70
C ASN A 260 0.25 30.60 -1.53
N ALA A 261 0.45 30.01 -0.33
CA ALA A 261 -0.04 28.68 -0.03
C ALA A 261 -1.57 28.60 -0.01
N ARG A 262 -2.24 29.60 0.56
CA ARG A 262 -3.71 29.71 0.54
C ARG A 262 -4.25 29.85 -0.88
N ALA A 263 -3.58 30.63 -1.73
CA ALA A 263 -3.95 30.76 -3.13
C ALA A 263 -3.85 29.40 -3.86
N ALA A 264 -2.73 28.70 -3.69
CA ALA A 264 -2.52 27.37 -4.29
C ALA A 264 -3.54 26.34 -3.79
N ASN A 265 -3.77 26.25 -2.47
CA ASN A 265 -4.76 25.31 -1.92
C ASN A 265 -6.19 25.64 -2.38
N ARG A 266 -6.56 26.92 -2.43
CA ARG A 266 -7.87 27.35 -2.97
C ARG A 266 -8.02 26.91 -4.43
N ALA A 267 -6.99 27.12 -5.24
CA ALA A 267 -6.97 26.68 -6.63
C ALA A 267 -7.13 25.15 -6.74
N GLY A 268 -6.40 24.38 -5.92
CA GLY A 268 -6.53 22.92 -5.83
C GLY A 268 -7.95 22.46 -5.48
N ALA A 269 -8.59 23.13 -4.50
CA ALA A 269 -9.97 22.85 -4.11
C ALA A 269 -10.98 23.15 -5.23
N ILE A 270 -10.85 24.29 -5.92
CA ILE A 270 -11.70 24.64 -7.07
C ILE A 270 -11.52 23.63 -8.21
N LEU A 271 -10.28 23.23 -8.50
CA LEU A 271 -9.98 22.22 -9.52
C LEU A 271 -10.61 20.87 -9.16
N ASN A 272 -10.42 20.38 -7.92
CA ASN A 272 -11.02 19.13 -7.44
C ASN A 272 -12.54 19.14 -7.56
N GLU A 273 -13.19 20.21 -7.12
CA GLU A 273 -14.64 20.37 -7.24
C GLU A 273 -15.10 20.38 -8.71
N GLY A 274 -14.37 21.07 -9.59
CA GLY A 274 -14.63 21.05 -11.03
C GLY A 274 -14.49 19.65 -11.65
N VAL A 275 -13.41 18.93 -11.30
CA VAL A 275 -13.14 17.56 -11.75
C VAL A 275 -14.25 16.61 -11.27
N ARG A 276 -14.69 16.73 -10.02
CA ARG A 276 -15.79 15.93 -9.46
C ARG A 276 -17.12 16.20 -10.16
N ARG A 277 -17.42 17.46 -10.50
CA ARG A 277 -18.62 17.82 -11.29
C ARG A 277 -18.61 17.22 -12.69
N LEU A 278 -17.43 16.94 -13.26
CA LEU A 278 -17.29 16.21 -14.52
C LEU A 278 -17.43 14.68 -14.36
N GLY A 279 -17.71 14.18 -13.15
CA GLY A 279 -17.89 12.76 -12.87
C GLY A 279 -16.58 11.96 -12.78
N ILE A 280 -15.43 12.64 -12.69
CA ILE A 280 -14.12 11.98 -12.63
C ILE A 280 -13.78 11.66 -11.17
N PRO A 281 -13.46 10.39 -10.83
CA PRO A 281 -13.04 10.03 -9.48
C PRO A 281 -11.62 10.55 -9.20
N VAL A 282 -11.46 11.13 -8.02
CA VAL A 282 -10.16 11.57 -7.47
C VAL A 282 -9.64 10.49 -6.53
N ALA A 283 -8.37 10.13 -6.67
CA ALA A 283 -7.76 8.96 -6.03
C ALA A 283 -7.43 9.16 -4.55
N TYR A 284 -7.14 10.40 -4.14
CA TYR A 284 -6.74 10.75 -2.78
C TYR A 284 -7.54 11.95 -2.26
N PRO A 285 -7.63 12.15 -0.93
CA PRO A 285 -8.09 13.42 -0.36
C PRO A 285 -7.31 14.61 -0.93
N VAL A 286 -8.03 15.69 -1.25
CA VAL A 286 -7.41 16.94 -1.75
C VAL A 286 -7.37 17.94 -0.61
N ASP A 287 -6.37 17.78 0.26
CA ASP A 287 -6.16 18.66 1.42
C ASP A 287 -5.38 19.93 1.05
N THR A 288 -4.62 19.89 -0.05
CA THR A 288 -3.71 20.96 -0.48
C THR A 288 -3.86 21.31 -1.97
N ASN A 289 -2.75 21.38 -2.72
CA ASN A 289 -2.69 21.96 -4.06
C ASN A 289 -2.59 20.92 -5.19
N GLY A 290 -2.65 19.62 -4.87
CA GLY A 290 -2.55 18.50 -5.82
C GLY A 290 -3.86 17.75 -5.99
N VAL A 291 -4.23 17.43 -7.23
CA VAL A 291 -5.37 16.60 -7.59
C VAL A 291 -4.89 15.41 -8.42
N PHE A 292 -5.23 14.21 -7.95
CA PHE A 292 -4.84 12.96 -8.59
C PHE A 292 -6.08 12.25 -9.11
N ALA A 293 -6.16 12.04 -10.42
CA ALA A 293 -7.37 11.53 -11.05
C ALA A 293 -7.06 10.40 -12.03
N ARG A 294 -8.07 9.58 -12.33
CA ARG A 294 -8.00 8.62 -13.43
C ARG A 294 -8.85 9.11 -14.59
N ILE A 295 -8.22 9.27 -15.74
CA ILE A 295 -8.88 9.60 -17.01
C ILE A 295 -8.39 8.65 -18.11
N PRO A 296 -9.16 8.45 -19.20
CA PRO A 296 -8.71 7.64 -20.33
C PRO A 296 -7.39 8.16 -20.92
N VAL A 297 -6.50 7.25 -21.31
CA VAL A 297 -5.19 7.60 -21.89
C VAL A 297 -5.31 8.55 -23.09
N PRO A 298 -6.24 8.36 -24.05
CA PRO A 298 -6.39 9.29 -25.18
C PRO A 298 -6.83 10.70 -24.75
N VAL A 299 -7.63 10.80 -23.67
CA VAL A 299 -8.03 12.08 -23.07
C VAL A 299 -6.81 12.74 -22.43
N ALA A 300 -5.99 11.99 -21.69
CA ALA A 300 -4.77 12.50 -21.07
C ALA A 300 -3.75 12.99 -22.10
N GLU A 301 -3.55 12.26 -23.20
CA GLU A 301 -2.66 12.65 -24.31
C GLU A 301 -3.15 13.92 -25.00
N THR A 302 -4.44 13.98 -25.35
CA THR A 302 -5.04 15.16 -26.00
C THR A 302 -4.99 16.37 -25.09
N LEU A 303 -5.34 16.21 -23.80
CA LEU A 303 -5.28 17.29 -22.84
C LEU A 303 -3.84 17.77 -22.61
N ARG A 304 -2.86 16.86 -22.55
CA ARG A 304 -1.43 17.20 -22.43
C ARG A 304 -0.90 18.02 -23.60
N SER A 305 -1.42 17.79 -24.81
CA SER A 305 -1.05 18.60 -25.98
C SER A 305 -1.46 20.08 -25.85
N LYS A 306 -2.46 20.36 -25.00
CA LYS A 306 -2.97 21.72 -24.69
C LYS A 306 -2.40 22.27 -23.38
N ARG A 307 -2.27 21.42 -22.37
CA ARG A 307 -1.91 21.77 -20.99
C ARG A 307 -0.94 20.74 -20.47
N PHE A 308 0.34 21.08 -20.34
CA PHE A 308 1.31 20.11 -19.86
C PHE A 308 1.01 19.69 -18.40
N PHE A 309 0.97 18.37 -18.16
CA PHE A 309 0.94 17.73 -16.84
C PHE A 309 1.60 16.35 -16.91
N TYR A 310 1.90 15.75 -15.75
CA TYR A 310 2.56 14.46 -15.67
C TYR A 310 1.56 13.32 -15.43
N ASP A 311 1.89 12.15 -15.98
CA ASP A 311 1.31 10.90 -15.52
C ASP A 311 1.85 10.57 -14.12
N TRP A 312 1.09 9.80 -13.37
CA TRP A 312 1.43 9.35 -12.02
C TRP A 312 1.30 7.82 -11.92
N GLU A 313 1.85 7.27 -10.85
CA GLU A 313 1.84 5.84 -10.59
C GLU A 313 0.41 5.25 -10.60
N GLY A 314 0.32 3.97 -10.97
CA GLY A 314 -0.97 3.28 -11.05
C GLY A 314 -1.87 3.75 -12.21
N GLY A 315 -1.33 4.49 -13.18
CA GLY A 315 -2.09 5.00 -14.34
C GLY A 315 -3.01 6.17 -13.98
N LEU A 316 -2.63 6.95 -12.97
CA LEU A 316 -3.27 8.21 -12.62
C LEU A 316 -2.63 9.36 -13.41
N VAL A 317 -3.27 10.52 -13.39
CA VAL A 317 -2.66 11.80 -13.78
C VAL A 317 -2.56 12.69 -12.54
N ARG A 318 -1.52 13.51 -12.47
CA ARG A 318 -1.32 14.47 -11.39
C ARG A 318 -1.45 15.89 -11.91
N TRP A 319 -2.39 16.64 -11.35
CA TRP A 319 -2.56 18.06 -11.61
C TRP A 319 -2.19 18.86 -10.37
N MET A 320 -1.20 19.73 -10.52
CA MET A 320 -0.71 20.61 -9.47
C MET A 320 -1.13 22.04 -9.75
N THR A 321 -1.57 22.73 -8.71
CA THR A 321 -1.82 24.17 -8.70
C THR A 321 -0.74 24.89 -7.89
N SER A 322 -0.53 26.16 -8.18
CA SER A 322 0.54 27.00 -7.64
C SER A 322 -0.01 28.33 -7.13
N TRP A 323 0.85 29.13 -6.51
CA TRP A 323 0.51 30.46 -6.01
C TRP A 323 -0.02 31.40 -7.10
N ASP A 324 0.42 31.22 -8.35
CA ASP A 324 0.03 32.00 -9.53
C ASP A 324 -1.03 31.32 -10.41
N SER A 325 -1.65 30.24 -9.93
CA SER A 325 -2.80 29.61 -10.60
C SER A 325 -4.05 30.47 -10.40
N THR A 326 -4.57 31.03 -11.48
CA THR A 326 -5.77 31.87 -11.44
C THR A 326 -7.06 31.06 -11.61
N ASP A 327 -8.19 31.62 -11.17
CA ASP A 327 -9.49 31.01 -11.42
C ASP A 327 -9.76 30.82 -12.92
N GLU A 328 -9.32 31.77 -13.76
CA GLU A 328 -9.41 31.67 -15.23
C GLU A 328 -8.59 30.51 -15.78
N ASP A 329 -7.38 30.28 -15.27
CA ASP A 329 -6.54 29.13 -15.66
C ASP A 329 -7.27 27.81 -15.37
N ILE A 330 -7.86 27.70 -14.18
CA ILE A 330 -8.58 26.49 -13.74
C ILE A 330 -9.85 26.29 -14.58
N GLN A 331 -10.65 27.35 -14.80
CA GLN A 331 -11.85 27.25 -15.64
C GLN A 331 -11.50 26.87 -17.07
N THR A 332 -10.42 27.43 -17.63
CA THR A 332 -9.97 27.09 -18.97
C THR A 332 -9.48 25.65 -19.03
N PHE A 333 -8.74 25.18 -18.03
CA PHE A 333 -8.33 23.77 -17.93
C PHE A 333 -9.53 22.82 -17.83
N LEU A 334 -10.51 23.14 -16.99
CA LEU A 334 -11.74 22.35 -16.83
C LEU A 334 -12.57 22.35 -18.11
N ALA A 335 -12.62 23.46 -18.85
CA ALA A 335 -13.26 23.54 -20.15
C ALA A 335 -12.53 22.68 -21.20
N ASP A 336 -11.20 22.73 -21.24
CA ASP A 336 -10.37 21.88 -22.12
C ASP A 336 -10.57 20.40 -21.78
N LEU A 337 -10.58 20.04 -20.49
CA LEU A 337 -10.84 18.69 -20.00
C LEU A 337 -12.25 18.24 -20.38
N SER A 338 -13.27 19.06 -20.11
CA SER A 338 -14.66 18.79 -20.46
C SER A 338 -14.87 18.62 -21.97
N ALA A 339 -14.27 19.48 -22.78
CA ALA A 339 -14.33 19.39 -24.25
C ALA A 339 -13.64 18.13 -24.75
N THR A 340 -12.45 17.81 -24.23
CA THR A 340 -11.71 16.61 -24.61
C THR A 340 -12.43 15.33 -24.18
N LEU A 341 -13.02 15.32 -22.98
CA LEU A 341 -13.88 14.24 -22.50
C LEU A 341 -15.13 14.12 -23.37
N THR A 342 -15.76 15.23 -23.75
CA THR A 342 -16.95 15.24 -24.60
C THR A 342 -16.64 14.71 -25.98
N GLU A 343 -15.52 15.13 -26.57
CA GLU A 343 -15.04 14.63 -27.86
C GLU A 343 -14.69 13.14 -27.79
N TYR A 344 -13.97 12.72 -26.76
CA TYR A 344 -13.70 11.31 -26.49
C TYR A 344 -15.01 10.53 -26.37
N ASN A 345 -15.94 10.98 -25.53
CA ASN A 345 -17.26 10.35 -25.33
C ASN A 345 -18.15 10.42 -26.59
N LYS A 346 -17.96 11.39 -27.49
CA LYS A 346 -18.70 11.50 -28.75
C LYS A 346 -18.17 10.53 -29.79
N ASN A 347 -16.85 10.37 -29.86
CA ASN A 347 -16.16 9.42 -30.73
C ASN A 347 -16.20 7.99 -30.15
N HIS A 348 -16.60 7.88 -28.89
CA HIS A 348 -16.90 6.64 -28.17
C HIS A 348 -18.33 6.75 -27.59
N PRO A 349 -19.38 6.95 -28.44
CA PRO A 349 -20.73 7.23 -27.98
C PRO A 349 -21.23 6.05 -27.14
N GLU A 350 -21.50 6.36 -25.87
CA GLU A 350 -21.40 5.51 -24.68
C GLU A 350 -19.97 5.16 -24.26
N GLN A 351 -19.45 5.88 -23.24
CA GLN A 351 -18.83 5.23 -22.09
C GLN A 351 -19.15 5.98 -20.76
N ALA A 352 -20.34 5.74 -20.16
CA ALA A 352 -20.31 5.17 -18.80
C ALA A 352 -19.25 4.07 -18.82
N PRO A 353 -18.36 3.92 -17.81
CA PRO A 353 -17.00 3.33 -17.95
C PRO A 353 -17.08 2.27 -19.01
N GLY A 354 -16.33 2.28 -20.11
CA GLY A 354 -16.87 1.71 -21.34
C GLY A 354 -17.66 0.43 -21.29
N PRO A 355 -18.45 0.09 -22.33
CA PRO A 355 -18.85 -1.29 -22.48
C PRO A 355 -17.66 -2.22 -22.20
N GLU A 356 -16.40 -1.87 -22.47
CA GLU A 356 -15.23 -2.55 -21.90
C GLU A 356 -14.77 -2.24 -20.47
N GLU A 357 -14.88 -1.03 -19.88
CA GLU A 357 -14.44 -0.70 -18.50
C GLU A 357 -15.57 -0.88 -17.44
N VAL A 358 -16.84 -0.66 -17.79
CA VAL A 358 -18.03 -1.18 -17.10
C VAL A 358 -18.03 -2.66 -17.35
N ARG A 359 -17.81 -3.23 -18.55
CA ARG A 359 -17.52 -4.68 -18.58
C ARG A 359 -16.21 -5.00 -17.88
N LEU A 360 -15.23 -4.14 -17.63
CA LEU A 360 -14.02 -4.54 -16.88
C LEU A 360 -14.32 -4.52 -15.40
N ARG A 361 -15.05 -3.55 -14.89
CA ARG A 361 -15.44 -3.40 -13.47
C ARG A 361 -16.64 -4.25 -13.12
N GLU A 362 -17.58 -4.44 -14.03
CA GLU A 362 -18.60 -5.49 -14.01
C GLU A 362 -17.99 -6.84 -14.35
N SER A 363 -16.96 -7.02 -15.18
CA SER A 363 -16.33 -8.35 -15.34
C SER A 363 -15.38 -8.64 -14.22
N LEU A 364 -14.70 -7.66 -13.61
CA LEU A 364 -13.94 -7.81 -12.38
C LEU A 364 -14.91 -7.98 -11.22
N GLY A 365 -16.01 -7.24 -11.21
CA GLY A 365 -17.11 -7.38 -10.25
C GLY A 365 -17.87 -8.69 -10.42
N ASN A 366 -18.09 -9.16 -11.65
CA ASN A 366 -18.69 -10.45 -12.01
C ASN A 366 -17.67 -11.58 -11.88
N SER A 367 -16.37 -11.32 -12.00
CA SER A 367 -15.30 -12.29 -11.74
C SER A 367 -15.04 -12.41 -10.25
N ARG A 368 -15.11 -11.31 -9.50
CA ARG A 368 -15.14 -11.31 -8.04
C ARG A 368 -16.43 -11.94 -7.56
N LYS A 369 -17.59 -11.64 -8.16
CA LYS A 369 -18.83 -12.37 -7.91
C LYS A 369 -18.71 -13.83 -8.32
N LEU A 370 -18.03 -14.18 -9.41
CA LEU A 370 -17.77 -15.57 -9.83
C LEU A 370 -16.90 -16.29 -8.78
N MET A 371 -15.85 -15.63 -8.28
CA MET A 371 -15.02 -16.16 -7.20
C MET A 371 -15.77 -16.23 -5.86
N LYS A 372 -16.69 -15.30 -5.59
CA LYS A 372 -17.59 -15.25 -4.42
C LYS A 372 -18.91 -15.99 -4.65
N SER A 373 -19.08 -16.59 -5.82
CA SER A 373 -20.38 -17.09 -6.26
C SER A 373 -20.58 -18.38 -5.51
N ASN A 374 -21.47 -18.36 -4.52
CA ASN A 374 -22.25 -19.55 -4.26
C ASN A 374 -22.92 -19.99 -5.58
N TRP A 375 -23.25 -21.26 -5.71
CA TRP A 375 -23.74 -21.85 -6.97
C TRP A 375 -24.99 -21.15 -7.57
N ALA A 376 -25.61 -20.16 -6.89
CA ALA A 376 -26.81 -19.45 -7.29
C ALA A 376 -26.71 -18.60 -8.58
N GLU A 377 -25.54 -18.07 -8.98
CA GLU A 377 -25.39 -17.45 -10.32
C GLU A 377 -25.08 -18.48 -11.41
N MET A 378 -24.38 -19.57 -11.06
CA MET A 378 -24.20 -20.75 -11.93
C MET A 378 -25.51 -21.51 -12.16
N GLU A 379 -26.44 -21.51 -11.22
CA GLU A 379 -27.78 -22.10 -11.34
C GLU A 379 -28.73 -21.27 -12.24
N ARG A 380 -28.41 -19.99 -12.51
CA ARG A 380 -29.12 -19.22 -13.55
C ARG A 380 -28.76 -19.68 -14.95
N TYR A 381 -27.60 -20.34 -15.11
CA TYR A 381 -27.36 -21.17 -16.28
C TYR A 381 -28.21 -22.42 -16.14
N THR A 382 -29.27 -22.46 -16.91
CA THR A 382 -30.04 -23.68 -17.13
C THR A 382 -29.07 -24.69 -17.74
N SER A 383 -28.70 -25.73 -16.99
CA SER A 383 -27.91 -26.83 -17.51
C SER A 383 -28.53 -27.32 -18.82
N ASP A 384 -27.70 -27.85 -19.72
CA ASP A 384 -28.21 -28.45 -20.96
C ASP A 384 -29.37 -29.43 -20.67
N GLN A 385 -29.30 -30.15 -19.54
CA GLN A 385 -30.35 -31.05 -19.07
C GLN A 385 -31.65 -30.33 -18.68
N SER A 386 -31.57 -29.18 -18.02
CA SER A 386 -32.75 -28.37 -17.68
C SER A 386 -33.29 -27.56 -18.86
N ARG A 387 -32.54 -27.48 -19.97
CA ARG A 387 -32.97 -26.95 -21.28
C ARG A 387 -33.51 -28.03 -22.22
N GLY A 388 -33.61 -29.27 -21.77
CA GLY A 388 -34.07 -30.40 -22.59
C GLY A 388 -33.04 -30.91 -23.60
N LEU A 389 -31.80 -30.41 -23.56
CA LEU A 389 -30.70 -30.98 -24.32
C LEU A 389 -30.30 -32.31 -23.65
N PRO A 390 -30.21 -33.39 -24.42
CA PRO A 390 -29.79 -34.68 -23.87
C PRO A 390 -28.39 -34.51 -23.27
N MET A 391 -28.16 -35.09 -22.09
CA MET A 391 -26.79 -35.30 -21.63
C MET A 391 -25.98 -35.89 -22.79
N PRO A 392 -24.76 -35.39 -23.08
CA PRO A 392 -23.83 -36.16 -23.88
C PRO A 392 -23.82 -37.59 -23.32
N PRO A 393 -23.94 -38.63 -24.16
CA PRO A 393 -24.00 -39.99 -23.66
C PRO A 393 -22.82 -40.18 -22.72
N PHE A 394 -23.12 -40.45 -21.46
CA PHE A 394 -22.09 -40.78 -20.49
C PHE A 394 -21.47 -42.09 -20.99
N VAL A 395 -20.34 -42.01 -21.68
CA VAL A 395 -19.59 -43.21 -22.05
C VAL A 395 -18.93 -43.69 -20.78
N ASN A 396 -19.68 -44.46 -20.01
CA ASN A 396 -19.13 -45.34 -19.01
C ASN A 396 -18.28 -46.35 -19.80
N PHE A 397 -16.97 -46.13 -19.89
CA PHE A 397 -16.06 -47.24 -20.17
C PHE A 397 -16.06 -48.12 -18.92
N GLN A 398 -17.08 -48.98 -18.83
CA GLN A 398 -17.09 -50.10 -17.93
C GLN A 398 -16.85 -51.37 -18.74
N PRO A 399 -15.87 -52.20 -18.36
CA PRO A 399 -15.97 -53.63 -18.61
C PRO A 399 -17.29 -54.13 -18.03
N SER A 400 -17.99 -54.97 -18.78
CA SER A 400 -19.33 -55.50 -18.55
C SER A 400 -19.81 -55.76 -17.10
N GLN A 401 -21.05 -55.32 -16.83
CA GLN A 401 -22.10 -55.82 -15.90
C GLN A 401 -21.82 -55.74 -14.38
N ALA A 402 -22.75 -55.39 -13.47
CA ALA A 402 -24.21 -55.45 -13.44
C ALA A 402 -24.80 -54.53 -12.33
N GLY A 403 -26.08 -54.14 -12.49
CA GLY A 403 -27.08 -54.20 -11.40
C GLY A 403 -27.47 -52.93 -10.61
N GLN A 404 -28.63 -52.36 -10.96
CA GLN A 404 -29.76 -51.92 -10.09
C GLN A 404 -29.51 -50.78 -9.06
N SER A 405 -30.01 -49.56 -9.25
CA SER A 405 -31.38 -49.00 -9.06
C SER A 405 -31.60 -48.36 -7.68
N GLU A 406 -31.85 -47.04 -7.63
CA GLU A 406 -33.06 -46.39 -7.07
C GLU A 406 -32.91 -44.86 -6.99
N GLN A 407 -34.06 -44.17 -6.97
CA GLN A 407 -34.30 -42.75 -7.22
C GLN A 407 -34.55 -41.95 -5.91
N PRO A 408 -34.66 -40.60 -5.97
CA PRO A 408 -34.24 -39.66 -4.92
C PRO A 408 -35.37 -39.03 -4.10
N VAL A 409 -35.01 -38.35 -3.00
CA VAL A 409 -35.91 -37.43 -2.26
C VAL A 409 -35.22 -36.06 -2.08
N GLN A 410 -36.01 -35.01 -2.30
CA GLN A 410 -35.64 -33.58 -2.34
C GLN A 410 -35.91 -32.83 -1.01
N PRO A 411 -35.42 -31.58 -0.86
CA PRO A 411 -35.12 -30.91 0.41
C PRO A 411 -36.21 -29.94 0.88
N THR A 412 -36.13 -29.51 2.15
CA THR A 412 -36.87 -28.35 2.70
C THR A 412 -35.92 -27.47 3.51
N GLY A 413 -36.11 -26.14 3.47
CA GLY A 413 -35.08 -25.17 3.85
C GLY A 413 -35.50 -24.05 4.81
N ARG A 414 -34.54 -23.12 4.99
CA ARG A 414 -34.54 -21.79 5.67
C ARG A 414 -34.79 -21.83 7.21
N GLN A 415 -34.16 -21.03 8.08
CA GLN A 415 -33.84 -19.59 8.09
C GLN A 415 -32.70 -19.30 9.10
N GLY A 416 -31.96 -18.18 8.92
CA GLY A 416 -30.79 -17.82 9.74
C GLY A 416 -31.02 -16.67 10.73
N GLU A 417 -30.04 -16.48 11.63
CA GLU A 417 -29.84 -15.28 12.45
C GLU A 417 -28.33 -15.02 12.65
N ALA A 418 -27.94 -13.74 12.61
CA ALA A 418 -26.56 -13.27 12.60
C ALA A 418 -26.07 -12.88 14.00
N LEU A 419 -24.84 -13.27 14.36
CA LEU A 419 -24.10 -12.73 15.51
C LEU A 419 -22.70 -12.20 15.17
N ALA A 420 -22.28 -11.25 16.00
CA ALA A 420 -21.32 -10.15 15.84
C ALA A 420 -19.82 -10.51 15.88
N SER A 421 -19.00 -9.57 15.37
CA SER A 421 -17.54 -9.55 15.32
C SER A 421 -16.89 -9.24 16.68
N ALA A 422 -15.72 -9.84 16.93
CA ALA A 422 -14.90 -9.64 18.13
C ALA A 422 -13.52 -9.01 17.81
N ASP A 423 -13.04 -8.28 18.82
CA ASP A 423 -11.92 -7.33 18.94
C ASP A 423 -10.50 -7.96 18.85
N MET A 424 -9.52 -7.26 18.24
CA MET A 424 -8.14 -7.74 18.02
C MET A 424 -7.08 -6.85 18.72
N SER A 425 -6.72 -7.17 19.97
CA SER A 425 -5.75 -6.39 20.76
C SER A 425 -4.65 -7.20 21.49
N GLN A 426 -4.27 -8.38 21.00
CA GLN A 426 -3.13 -9.15 21.54
C GLN A 426 -2.10 -9.51 20.47
N GLU A 427 -0.81 -9.43 20.81
CA GLU A 427 0.27 -9.93 19.95
C GLU A 427 0.01 -11.40 19.55
N PRO A 428 0.14 -11.76 18.26
CA PRO A 428 -0.22 -13.09 17.82
C PRO A 428 0.76 -14.12 18.39
N ASN A 429 0.25 -15.03 19.24
CA ASN A 429 1.01 -16.16 19.76
C ASN A 429 1.38 -17.12 18.61
N LEU A 430 2.58 -16.98 18.06
CA LEU A 430 3.12 -17.81 16.98
C LEU A 430 3.46 -19.21 17.51
N ILE A 431 2.91 -20.22 16.86
CA ILE A 431 3.20 -21.63 17.11
C ILE A 431 4.09 -22.15 15.99
N GLU A 432 5.38 -22.33 16.27
CA GLU A 432 6.34 -22.86 15.31
C GLU A 432 5.97 -24.29 14.88
N LEU A 433 6.09 -24.56 13.58
CA LEU A 433 5.86 -25.89 13.03
C LEU A 433 7.20 -26.64 12.88
N PRO A 434 7.23 -27.97 13.09
CA PRO A 434 8.41 -28.78 12.86
C PRO A 434 8.96 -28.64 11.44
N GLU A 435 10.28 -28.71 11.27
CA GLU A 435 10.91 -28.60 9.94
C GLU A 435 10.37 -29.71 9.00
N PRO A 436 9.70 -29.36 7.89
CA PRO A 436 8.87 -30.30 7.13
C PRO A 436 9.68 -31.42 6.47
N LEU A 437 10.98 -31.22 6.23
CA LEU A 437 11.85 -32.20 5.56
C LEU A 437 12.71 -33.03 6.54
N ALA A 438 12.58 -32.82 7.85
CA ALA A 438 13.46 -33.45 8.83
C ALA A 438 13.13 -34.93 9.14
N THR A 439 11.91 -35.38 8.88
CA THR A 439 11.38 -36.66 9.41
C THR A 439 11.23 -37.77 8.37
N GLY A 440 11.70 -37.56 7.13
CA GLY A 440 11.57 -38.55 6.04
C GLY A 440 10.13 -38.76 5.56
N LEU A 441 9.19 -37.93 6.03
CA LEU A 441 7.82 -37.87 5.57
C LEU A 441 7.76 -37.57 4.06
N GLY A 442 6.74 -38.11 3.39
CA GLY A 442 6.53 -37.90 1.96
C GLY A 442 7.49 -38.66 1.04
N SER A 443 8.06 -39.80 1.50
CA SER A 443 9.00 -40.62 0.73
C SER A 443 8.40 -41.36 -0.47
N LYS A 444 7.06 -41.36 -0.60
CA LYS A 444 6.36 -41.92 -1.76
C LYS A 444 6.76 -41.15 -3.03
N SER A 445 7.10 -41.87 -4.10
CA SER A 445 7.56 -41.24 -5.33
C SER A 445 6.47 -40.38 -5.98
N PHE A 446 6.87 -39.31 -6.67
CA PHE A 446 5.94 -38.46 -7.42
C PHE A 446 5.07 -39.27 -8.41
N ALA A 447 5.64 -40.31 -9.05
CA ALA A 447 4.91 -41.20 -9.95
C ALA A 447 3.80 -41.97 -9.21
N ALA A 448 4.10 -42.54 -8.04
CA ALA A 448 3.12 -43.26 -7.23
C ALA A 448 2.05 -42.32 -6.67
N CYS A 449 2.43 -41.15 -6.16
CA CYS A 449 1.47 -40.14 -5.70
C CYS A 449 0.54 -39.71 -6.85
N THR A 450 1.07 -39.47 -8.04
CA THR A 450 0.25 -39.07 -9.20
C THR A 450 -0.71 -40.17 -9.65
N ALA A 451 -0.28 -41.43 -9.62
CA ALA A 451 -1.08 -42.58 -10.05
C ALA A 451 -2.20 -42.95 -9.06
N GLU A 452 -1.98 -42.77 -7.76
CA GLU A 452 -2.85 -43.31 -6.71
C GLU A 452 -3.74 -42.25 -6.03
N ARG A 453 -3.36 -40.98 -6.14
CA ARG A 453 -4.08 -39.86 -5.55
C ARG A 453 -5.53 -39.81 -6.05
N LYS A 454 -6.46 -39.83 -5.10
CA LYS A 454 -7.90 -39.73 -5.35
C LYS A 454 -8.59 -38.96 -4.23
N SER A 455 -9.78 -38.43 -4.53
CA SER A 455 -10.66 -37.84 -3.50
C SER A 455 -11.12 -38.90 -2.51
N ARG A 456 -10.83 -38.69 -1.23
CA ARG A 456 -11.27 -39.55 -0.13
C ARG A 456 -12.10 -38.73 0.84
N ARG A 457 -13.28 -39.26 1.18
CA ARG A 457 -14.32 -38.59 1.98
C ARG A 457 -14.69 -39.32 3.26
N LYS A 458 -14.18 -40.55 3.42
CA LYS A 458 -14.36 -41.37 4.61
C LYS A 458 -13.07 -41.30 5.39
N PHE A 459 -13.11 -40.67 6.55
CA PHE A 459 -11.99 -40.61 7.48
C PHE A 459 -12.29 -41.49 8.69
N ASN A 460 -11.26 -42.06 9.31
CA ASN A 460 -11.41 -43.01 10.43
C ASN A 460 -11.35 -42.34 11.82
N GLY A 461 -11.29 -41.01 11.89
CA GLY A 461 -11.24 -40.24 13.14
C GLY A 461 -9.86 -40.13 13.79
N GLU A 462 -8.83 -40.81 13.28
CA GLU A 462 -7.48 -40.75 13.85
C GLU A 462 -6.84 -39.34 13.69
N PRO A 463 -6.01 -38.92 14.66
CA PRO A 463 -5.36 -37.62 14.61
C PRO A 463 -4.20 -37.57 13.61
N LEU A 464 -3.84 -36.36 13.18
CA LEU A 464 -2.58 -36.09 12.50
C LEU A 464 -1.48 -35.78 13.51
N SER A 465 -0.24 -36.10 13.20
CA SER A 465 0.92 -35.52 13.90
C SER A 465 1.15 -34.07 13.49
N LEU A 466 1.87 -33.30 14.32
CA LEU A 466 2.23 -31.92 13.99
C LEU A 466 3.19 -31.85 12.80
N GLU A 467 4.06 -32.85 12.66
CA GLU A 467 4.99 -33.04 11.54
C GLU A 467 4.24 -33.29 10.22
N GLU A 468 3.17 -34.10 10.25
CA GLU A 468 2.31 -34.30 9.08
C GLU A 468 1.58 -33.00 8.69
N LEU A 469 1.00 -32.28 9.66
CA LEU A 469 0.36 -30.99 9.38
C LEU A 469 1.36 -29.97 8.80
N SER A 470 2.55 -29.90 9.39
CA SER A 470 3.65 -29.06 8.91
C SER A 470 4.04 -29.37 7.47
N PHE A 471 4.20 -30.66 7.14
CA PHE A 471 4.52 -31.10 5.78
C PHE A 471 3.42 -30.73 4.78
N LEU A 472 2.13 -30.89 5.14
CA LEU A 472 0.99 -30.52 4.30
C LEU A 472 0.96 -29.01 4.02
N LEU A 473 1.20 -28.18 5.03
CA LEU A 473 1.26 -26.72 4.90
C LEU A 473 2.44 -26.27 4.05
N TRP A 474 3.62 -26.85 4.29
CA TRP A 474 4.79 -26.59 3.48
C TRP A 474 4.56 -26.98 2.01
N ALA A 475 4.03 -28.17 1.75
CA ALA A 475 3.83 -28.65 0.39
C ALA A 475 2.82 -27.79 -0.40
N SER A 476 1.78 -27.27 0.27
CA SER A 476 0.72 -26.51 -0.38
C SER A 476 0.97 -25.00 -0.47
N GLN A 477 1.66 -24.38 0.51
CA GLN A 477 1.90 -22.93 0.56
C GLN A 477 3.24 -22.51 1.20
N GLY A 478 4.14 -23.44 1.51
CA GLY A 478 5.41 -23.17 2.18
C GLY A 478 6.40 -22.28 1.41
N SER A 479 7.33 -21.67 2.13
CA SER A 479 8.49 -20.95 1.57
C SER A 479 9.65 -21.91 1.25
N ARG A 480 10.38 -21.60 0.17
CA ARG A 480 11.65 -22.24 -0.23
C ARG A 480 12.86 -21.32 -0.01
N GLY A 481 12.66 -20.21 0.69
CA GLY A 481 13.68 -19.20 0.98
C GLY A 481 13.53 -17.89 0.20
N LEU A 482 14.25 -16.86 0.69
CA LEU A 482 14.32 -15.51 0.12
C LEU A 482 15.45 -15.42 -0.91
N ARG A 483 15.21 -14.78 -2.06
CA ARG A 483 16.30 -14.40 -2.98
C ARG A 483 16.85 -13.01 -2.58
N LYS A 484 18.11 -12.74 -2.93
CA LYS A 484 18.79 -11.42 -2.75
C LYS A 484 18.04 -10.21 -3.33
N ASP A 485 17.01 -10.44 -4.15
CA ASP A 485 16.23 -9.42 -4.86
C ASP A 485 14.77 -9.29 -4.31
N SER A 486 14.53 -9.64 -3.04
CA SER A 486 13.28 -9.38 -2.29
C SER A 486 12.02 -10.19 -2.65
N PHE A 487 12.13 -11.31 -3.39
CA PHE A 487 10.98 -12.19 -3.67
C PHE A 487 11.05 -13.51 -2.89
N ILE A 488 9.94 -13.90 -2.25
CA ILE A 488 9.77 -15.20 -1.59
C ILE A 488 9.45 -16.27 -2.63
N ARG A 489 10.26 -17.33 -2.68
CA ARG A 489 9.94 -18.52 -3.48
C ARG A 489 8.99 -19.41 -2.70
N ARG A 490 7.88 -19.80 -3.31
CA ARG A 490 6.93 -20.76 -2.74
C ARG A 490 7.16 -22.17 -3.27
N THR A 491 6.62 -23.17 -2.59
CA THR A 491 6.58 -24.57 -3.02
C THR A 491 5.63 -24.79 -4.19
N VAL A 492 4.61 -23.95 -4.33
CA VAL A 492 3.66 -23.93 -5.46
C VAL A 492 3.87 -22.72 -6.38
N PRO A 493 3.65 -22.87 -7.70
CA PRO A 493 3.74 -21.75 -8.62
C PRO A 493 2.59 -20.76 -8.41
N SER A 494 2.91 -19.47 -8.54
CA SER A 494 1.95 -18.38 -8.51
C SER A 494 2.16 -17.44 -9.70
N GLY A 495 1.08 -16.98 -10.32
CA GLY A 495 1.13 -16.03 -11.42
C GLY A 495 1.93 -14.78 -11.06
N GLY A 496 3.07 -14.58 -11.71
CA GLY A 496 3.94 -13.42 -11.48
C GLY A 496 4.56 -13.37 -10.08
N SER A 497 4.59 -14.49 -9.34
CA SER A 497 5.00 -14.57 -7.94
C SER A 497 4.23 -13.62 -7.03
N ARG A 498 2.91 -13.46 -7.28
CA ARG A 498 2.05 -12.53 -6.55
C ARG A 498 1.44 -13.10 -5.28
N HIS A 499 1.38 -14.43 -5.16
CA HIS A 499 0.94 -15.18 -3.98
C HIS A 499 -0.40 -14.65 -3.42
N PRO A 500 -1.50 -14.73 -4.20
CA PRO A 500 -2.79 -14.17 -3.81
C PRO A 500 -3.49 -14.90 -2.67
N LEU A 501 -2.99 -16.06 -2.25
CA LEU A 501 -3.68 -16.91 -1.30
C LEU A 501 -3.12 -16.77 0.12
N ASP A 502 -4.02 -16.69 1.10
CA ASP A 502 -3.72 -17.00 2.49
C ASP A 502 -4.32 -18.37 2.85
N THR A 503 -3.70 -19.09 3.81
CA THR A 503 -4.16 -20.42 4.22
C THR A 503 -4.65 -20.38 5.65
N HIS A 504 -5.93 -20.68 5.80
CA HIS A 504 -6.60 -20.89 7.06
C HIS A 504 -6.73 -22.40 7.32
N ILE A 505 -6.53 -22.82 8.56
CA ILE A 505 -6.55 -24.22 8.97
C ILE A 505 -7.42 -24.35 10.20
N TYR A 506 -8.58 -24.98 10.04
CA TYR A 506 -9.38 -25.39 11.18
C TYR A 506 -8.96 -26.80 11.61
N THR A 507 -8.35 -26.92 12.78
CA THR A 507 -7.84 -28.18 13.32
C THR A 507 -8.82 -28.75 14.35
N ARG A 508 -9.12 -30.05 14.22
CA ARG A 508 -9.97 -30.79 15.15
C ARG A 508 -9.13 -31.74 15.99
N ARG A 509 -8.19 -32.45 15.35
CA ARG A 509 -7.37 -33.50 15.97
C ARG A 509 -5.96 -33.53 15.38
N VAL A 510 -5.07 -32.74 15.98
CA VAL A 510 -3.65 -32.72 15.66
C VAL A 510 -2.86 -32.89 16.96
N ILE A 511 -2.00 -33.90 17.04
CA ILE A 511 -1.21 -34.20 18.23
C ILE A 511 -0.27 -33.02 18.49
N GLY A 512 -0.30 -32.49 19.71
CA GLY A 512 0.57 -31.37 20.11
C GLY A 512 0.07 -29.98 19.69
N LEU A 513 -1.12 -29.87 19.09
CA LEU A 513 -1.73 -28.60 18.72
C LEU A 513 -3.14 -28.50 19.31
N GLN A 514 -3.46 -27.36 19.92
CA GLN A 514 -4.79 -27.11 20.44
C GLN A 514 -5.81 -27.08 19.26
N PRO A 515 -6.99 -27.71 19.38
CA PRO A 515 -8.01 -27.57 18.35
C PRO A 515 -8.45 -26.12 18.17
N GLY A 516 -8.53 -25.64 16.93
CA GLY A 516 -8.91 -24.26 16.61
C GLY A 516 -8.69 -23.88 15.17
N LEU A 517 -9.15 -22.68 14.82
CA LEU A 517 -8.88 -22.01 13.56
C LEU A 517 -7.55 -21.25 13.65
N TYR A 518 -6.69 -21.53 12.69
CA TYR A 518 -5.36 -20.96 12.57
C TYR A 518 -5.17 -20.29 11.22
N ARG A 519 -4.29 -19.29 11.16
CA ARG A 519 -3.69 -18.79 9.93
C ARG A 519 -2.25 -19.29 9.84
N PHE A 520 -1.87 -19.82 8.68
CA PHE A 520 -0.50 -20.24 8.42
C PHE A 520 0.35 -19.07 7.94
N MET A 521 1.50 -18.89 8.58
CA MET A 521 2.50 -17.87 8.33
C MET A 521 3.66 -18.51 7.55
N PRO A 522 3.66 -18.41 6.21
CA PRO A 522 4.50 -19.30 5.43
C PRO A 522 5.96 -18.87 5.33
N VAL A 523 6.32 -17.66 5.81
CA VAL A 523 7.71 -17.18 5.87
C VAL A 523 8.38 -17.70 7.14
N GLU A 524 7.68 -17.58 8.26
CA GLU A 524 8.08 -18.03 9.59
C GLU A 524 7.88 -19.54 9.76
N HIS A 525 7.13 -20.17 8.86
CA HIS A 525 6.70 -21.57 8.95
C HIS A 525 6.03 -21.86 10.30
N ALA A 526 5.01 -21.05 10.63
CA ALA A 526 4.32 -21.06 11.91
C ALA A 526 2.80 -20.92 11.75
N LEU A 527 2.05 -21.20 12.81
CA LEU A 527 0.62 -20.97 12.91
C LEU A 527 0.30 -19.85 13.90
N VAL A 528 -0.72 -19.06 13.61
CA VAL A 528 -1.32 -18.11 14.56
C VAL A 528 -2.75 -18.55 14.81
N MET A 529 -3.12 -18.80 16.07
CA MET A 529 -4.51 -19.11 16.41
C MET A 529 -5.35 -17.86 16.28
N SER A 530 -6.43 -17.94 15.50
CA SER A 530 -7.44 -16.89 15.41
C SER A 530 -8.59 -17.15 16.38
N VAL A 531 -9.10 -18.39 16.41
CA VAL A 531 -10.26 -18.76 17.24
C VAL A 531 -10.09 -20.18 17.78
N PRO A 532 -10.19 -20.43 19.10
CA PRO A 532 -10.21 -21.79 19.65
C PRO A 532 -11.39 -22.60 19.11
N ALA A 533 -11.23 -23.92 18.98
CA ALA A 533 -12.33 -24.77 18.54
C ALA A 533 -13.47 -24.75 19.56
N SER A 534 -14.69 -24.74 19.04
CA SER A 534 -15.90 -24.90 19.83
C SER A 534 -16.91 -25.70 19.01
N PRO A 535 -17.91 -26.35 19.65
CA PRO A 535 -18.98 -27.03 18.92
C PRO A 535 -19.70 -26.11 17.94
N ALA A 536 -19.81 -24.81 18.26
CA ALA A 536 -20.41 -23.81 17.37
C ALA A 536 -19.55 -23.54 16.13
N LEU A 537 -18.22 -23.44 16.30
CA LEU A 537 -17.30 -23.25 15.19
C LEU A 537 -17.26 -24.47 14.27
N ASP A 538 -17.24 -25.68 14.85
CA ASP A 538 -17.31 -26.95 14.12
C ASP A 538 -18.58 -27.02 13.27
N ALA A 539 -19.73 -26.75 13.88
CA ALA A 539 -21.03 -26.72 13.20
C ALA A 539 -21.10 -25.62 12.13
N ALA A 540 -20.48 -24.46 12.35
CA ALA A 540 -20.44 -23.38 11.37
C ALA A 540 -19.64 -23.76 10.12
N PHE A 541 -18.46 -24.38 10.28
CA PHE A 541 -17.68 -24.88 9.15
C PHE A 541 -18.40 -26.00 8.41
N ASP A 542 -18.98 -26.96 9.14
CA ASP A 542 -19.68 -28.08 8.50
C ASP A 542 -20.93 -27.61 7.75
N ALA A 543 -21.71 -26.69 8.34
CA ALA A 543 -22.85 -26.06 7.66
C ALA A 543 -22.41 -25.27 6.41
N ALA A 544 -21.34 -24.48 6.50
CA ALA A 544 -20.81 -23.75 5.35
C ALA A 544 -20.36 -24.72 4.24
N LEU A 545 -19.81 -25.88 4.58
CA LEU A 545 -19.37 -26.92 3.65
C LEU A 545 -20.49 -27.86 3.17
N PHE A 546 -21.75 -27.63 3.55
CA PHE A 546 -22.87 -28.55 3.28
C PHE A 546 -22.65 -29.96 3.83
N GLU A 547 -22.25 -30.06 5.10
CA GLU A 547 -21.99 -31.33 5.82
C GLU A 547 -20.82 -32.15 5.22
N GLN A 548 -19.90 -31.46 4.54
CA GLN A 548 -18.70 -32.04 3.93
C GLN A 548 -17.43 -31.82 4.75
N LEU A 549 -17.53 -31.39 6.01
CA LEU A 549 -16.38 -31.43 6.92
C LEU A 549 -15.97 -32.89 7.20
N TRP A 550 -16.97 -33.78 7.27
CA TRP A 550 -16.85 -35.19 7.64
C TRP A 550 -16.08 -35.37 8.95
N ASP A 551 -15.53 -36.56 9.20
CA ASP A 551 -14.68 -36.79 10.37
C ASP A 551 -13.20 -36.45 10.10
N CYS A 552 -12.95 -35.31 9.44
CA CYS A 552 -11.59 -34.87 9.14
C CYS A 552 -10.83 -34.48 10.41
N ALA A 553 -9.50 -34.56 10.35
CA ALA A 553 -8.62 -34.11 11.42
C ALA A 553 -8.29 -32.61 11.32
N ALA A 554 -8.23 -32.08 10.09
CA ALA A 554 -8.05 -30.67 9.81
C ALA A 554 -8.75 -30.27 8.50
N LEU A 555 -9.20 -29.02 8.41
CA LEU A 555 -9.77 -28.40 7.22
C LEU A 555 -8.83 -27.29 6.75
N PHE A 556 -8.34 -27.41 5.52
CA PHE A 556 -7.62 -26.35 4.84
C PHE A 556 -8.63 -25.48 4.10
N VAL A 557 -8.52 -24.16 4.26
CA VAL A 557 -9.29 -23.18 3.48
C VAL A 557 -8.33 -22.15 2.92
N TRP A 558 -8.34 -21.99 1.60
CA TRP A 558 -7.60 -20.94 0.92
C TRP A 558 -8.50 -19.75 0.70
N THR A 559 -8.09 -18.60 1.21
CA THR A 559 -8.71 -17.31 0.93
C THR A 559 -7.91 -16.59 -0.14
N ALA A 560 -8.58 -15.83 -1.00
CA ALA A 560 -7.94 -14.98 -1.99
C ALA A 560 -7.93 -13.53 -1.50
N VAL A 561 -6.80 -12.85 -1.70
CA VAL A 561 -6.63 -11.40 -1.55
C VAL A 561 -6.42 -10.80 -2.94
N PRO A 562 -7.51 -10.43 -3.66
CA PRO A 562 -7.45 -10.15 -5.10
C PRO A 562 -6.50 -9.02 -5.46
N TYR A 563 -6.38 -8.01 -4.59
CA TYR A 563 -5.46 -6.88 -4.76
C TYR A 563 -4.03 -7.34 -5.09
N ARG A 564 -3.55 -8.45 -4.53
CA ARG A 564 -2.20 -8.97 -4.78
C ARG A 564 -1.95 -9.27 -6.27
N THR A 565 -2.99 -9.61 -7.04
CA THR A 565 -2.91 -10.07 -8.43
C THR A 565 -3.56 -9.10 -9.43
N GLU A 566 -4.60 -8.37 -9.02
CA GLU A 566 -5.41 -7.52 -9.91
C GLU A 566 -4.67 -6.35 -10.54
N TRP A 567 -3.78 -5.68 -9.80
CA TRP A 567 -3.00 -4.56 -10.36
C TRP A 567 -2.12 -4.99 -11.54
N ARG A 568 -1.73 -6.28 -11.58
CA ARG A 568 -0.84 -6.84 -12.61
C ARG A 568 -1.60 -7.48 -13.77
N TYR A 569 -2.73 -8.15 -13.48
CA TYR A 569 -3.40 -9.03 -14.46
C TYR A 569 -4.83 -8.62 -14.80
N THR A 570 -5.36 -7.56 -14.18
CA THR A 570 -6.70 -7.00 -14.43
C THR A 570 -7.77 -8.10 -14.49
N ILE A 571 -8.57 -8.21 -15.55
CA ILE A 571 -9.64 -9.22 -15.69
C ILE A 571 -9.13 -10.66 -15.65
N SER A 572 -7.89 -10.91 -16.03
CA SER A 572 -7.32 -12.26 -15.97
C SER A 572 -6.97 -12.67 -14.54
N ALA A 573 -6.96 -11.72 -13.58
CA ALA A 573 -6.57 -11.99 -12.21
C ALA A 573 -7.39 -13.12 -11.57
N ALA A 574 -8.71 -13.16 -11.77
CA ALA A 574 -9.55 -14.23 -11.22
C ALA A 574 -9.15 -15.62 -11.74
N LYS A 575 -8.89 -15.74 -13.05
CA LYS A 575 -8.36 -16.99 -13.63
C LYS A 575 -7.02 -17.37 -12.99
N ILE A 576 -6.11 -16.42 -12.82
CA ILE A 576 -4.80 -16.66 -12.21
C ILE A 576 -4.96 -17.10 -10.74
N VAL A 577 -5.82 -16.44 -9.97
CA VAL A 577 -6.11 -16.79 -8.57
C VAL A 577 -6.67 -18.21 -8.47
N LEU A 578 -7.62 -18.58 -9.33
CA LEU A 578 -8.19 -19.94 -9.34
C LEU A 578 -7.18 -21.00 -9.79
N LEU A 579 -6.26 -20.68 -10.71
CA LEU A 579 -5.15 -21.57 -11.06
C LEU A 579 -4.21 -21.76 -9.88
N ASP A 580 -3.85 -20.68 -9.16
CA ASP A 580 -3.02 -20.75 -7.96
C ASP A 580 -3.70 -21.61 -6.86
N ALA A 581 -5.02 -21.48 -6.67
CA ALA A 581 -5.79 -22.32 -5.75
C ALA A 581 -5.78 -23.80 -6.18
N GLY A 582 -5.90 -24.06 -7.48
CA GLY A 582 -5.75 -25.39 -8.07
C GLY A 582 -4.36 -25.99 -7.82
N HIS A 583 -3.30 -25.21 -7.99
CA HIS A 583 -1.93 -25.63 -7.71
C HIS A 583 -1.73 -25.99 -6.23
N ALA A 584 -2.21 -25.12 -5.33
CA ALA A 584 -2.13 -25.33 -3.88
C ALA A 584 -2.85 -26.60 -3.44
N CYS A 585 -4.08 -26.80 -3.91
CA CYS A 585 -4.87 -27.98 -3.54
C CYS A 585 -4.34 -29.28 -4.19
N GLN A 586 -3.86 -29.23 -5.44
CA GLN A 586 -3.22 -30.40 -6.05
C GLN A 586 -1.95 -30.80 -5.29
N ALA A 587 -1.17 -29.82 -4.83
CA ALA A 587 -0.02 -30.07 -3.96
C ALA A 587 -0.44 -30.69 -2.63
N LEU A 588 -1.53 -30.21 -2.00
CA LEU A 588 -2.10 -30.81 -0.80
C LEU A 588 -2.49 -32.28 -1.03
N TYR A 589 -3.15 -32.58 -2.13
CA TYR A 589 -3.51 -33.95 -2.48
C TYR A 589 -2.29 -34.86 -2.67
N GLY A 590 -1.25 -34.37 -3.34
CA GLY A 590 0.00 -35.11 -3.53
C GLY A 590 0.69 -35.38 -2.19
N ALA A 591 0.69 -34.39 -1.29
CA ALA A 591 1.22 -34.51 0.06
C ALA A 591 0.40 -35.50 0.90
N CYS A 592 -0.94 -35.42 0.86
CA CYS A 592 -1.81 -36.39 1.52
C CYS A 592 -1.52 -37.83 1.05
N GLU A 593 -1.42 -38.04 -0.26
CA GLU A 593 -1.12 -39.36 -0.81
C GLU A 593 0.25 -39.87 -0.38
N ALA A 594 1.24 -38.98 -0.28
CA ALA A 594 2.58 -39.31 0.18
C ALA A 594 2.65 -39.67 1.67
N LEU A 595 1.68 -39.20 2.46
CA LEU A 595 1.53 -39.46 3.89
C LEU A 595 0.51 -40.57 4.21
N GLY A 596 -0.13 -41.17 3.19
CA GLY A 596 -1.22 -42.13 3.41
C GLY A 596 -2.48 -41.50 4.01
N LEU A 597 -2.69 -40.20 3.77
CA LEU A 597 -3.86 -39.44 4.20
C LEU A 597 -4.86 -39.28 3.04
N GLY A 598 -6.09 -38.98 3.40
CA GLY A 598 -7.14 -38.57 2.48
C GLY A 598 -7.37 -37.07 2.51
N THR A 599 -7.78 -36.56 1.34
CA THR A 599 -8.40 -35.24 1.25
C THR A 599 -9.44 -35.25 0.15
N CYS A 600 -10.37 -34.31 0.21
CA CYS A 600 -11.26 -33.99 -0.89
C CYS A 600 -11.31 -32.48 -1.08
N ALA A 601 -10.91 -32.01 -2.24
CA ALA A 601 -11.23 -30.66 -2.71
C ALA A 601 -12.73 -30.39 -2.66
N ILE A 602 -13.11 -29.25 -2.08
CA ILE A 602 -14.47 -28.74 -1.99
C ILE A 602 -14.46 -27.30 -2.53
N GLY A 603 -14.91 -27.15 -3.78
CA GLY A 603 -15.21 -25.83 -4.35
C GLY A 603 -16.66 -25.40 -4.18
N ALA A 604 -17.51 -26.28 -3.64
CA ALA A 604 -18.93 -26.03 -3.41
C ALA A 604 -19.20 -25.92 -1.90
N TYR A 605 -19.40 -24.68 -1.45
CA TYR A 605 -19.73 -24.31 -0.07
C TYR A 605 -20.56 -23.01 -0.12
N ASP A 606 -21.20 -22.65 0.99
CA ASP A 606 -21.86 -21.36 1.12
C ASP A 606 -20.83 -20.27 1.46
N GLN A 607 -20.64 -19.33 0.54
CA GLN A 607 -19.61 -18.30 0.62
C GLN A 607 -19.77 -17.42 1.87
N ALA A 608 -20.97 -16.90 2.11
CA ALA A 608 -21.18 -15.92 3.18
C ALA A 608 -20.99 -16.53 4.59
N PRO A 609 -21.53 -17.73 4.90
CA PRO A 609 -21.20 -18.45 6.11
C PRO A 609 -19.72 -18.82 6.22
N MET A 610 -19.07 -19.25 5.12
CA MET A 610 -17.64 -19.59 5.14
C MET A 610 -16.78 -18.36 5.49
N ASP A 611 -16.95 -17.25 4.78
CA ASP A 611 -16.20 -16.01 5.01
C ASP A 611 -16.40 -15.48 6.43
N LYS A 612 -17.66 -15.50 6.89
CA LYS A 612 -17.99 -15.13 8.27
C LYS A 612 -17.30 -16.03 9.30
N THR A 613 -17.28 -17.33 9.06
CA THR A 613 -16.67 -18.31 9.99
C THR A 613 -15.14 -18.15 10.03
N LEU A 614 -14.53 -17.76 8.91
CA LEU A 614 -13.11 -17.45 8.81
C LEU A 614 -12.74 -16.08 9.40
N GLY A 615 -13.71 -15.18 9.56
CA GLY A 615 -13.50 -13.80 10.01
C GLY A 615 -12.99 -12.86 8.91
N VAL A 616 -13.25 -13.17 7.64
CA VAL A 616 -12.87 -12.33 6.48
C VAL A 616 -14.08 -11.55 5.96
N ASP A 617 -13.83 -10.47 5.22
CA ASP A 617 -14.86 -9.48 4.88
C ASP A 617 -15.74 -9.86 3.67
N GLY A 618 -15.38 -10.90 2.93
CA GLY A 618 -16.09 -11.27 1.71
C GLY A 618 -15.86 -10.28 0.55
N GLN A 619 -14.99 -9.29 0.73
CA GLN A 619 -14.73 -8.18 -0.19
C GLN A 619 -13.29 -8.15 -0.68
N ASP A 620 -12.37 -7.82 0.22
CA ASP A 620 -10.93 -7.72 -0.02
C ASP A 620 -10.21 -9.02 0.34
N GLU A 621 -10.81 -9.88 1.18
CA GLU A 621 -10.40 -11.27 1.43
C GLU A 621 -11.62 -12.20 1.51
N PHE A 622 -11.60 -13.32 0.79
CA PHE A 622 -12.70 -14.30 0.80
C PHE A 622 -12.22 -15.71 0.45
N ALA A 623 -12.90 -16.73 0.98
CA ALA A 623 -12.62 -18.14 0.68
C ALA A 623 -12.83 -18.44 -0.81
N VAL A 624 -11.92 -19.19 -1.41
CA VAL A 624 -12.04 -19.66 -2.81
C VAL A 624 -11.96 -21.19 -2.95
N TYR A 625 -11.45 -21.89 -1.93
CA TYR A 625 -11.31 -23.34 -1.99
C TYR A 625 -11.14 -23.93 -0.59
N ALA A 626 -11.75 -25.10 -0.33
CA ALA A 626 -11.59 -25.82 0.92
C ALA A 626 -11.19 -27.29 0.69
N ALA A 627 -10.53 -27.91 1.67
CA ALA A 627 -10.12 -29.30 1.62
C ALA A 627 -9.99 -29.90 3.02
N PRO A 628 -10.95 -30.72 3.49
CA PRO A 628 -10.76 -31.55 4.67
C PRO A 628 -9.65 -32.57 4.45
N VAL A 629 -8.88 -32.85 5.49
CA VAL A 629 -7.77 -33.80 5.52
C VAL A 629 -7.95 -34.73 6.72
N GLY A 630 -7.75 -36.03 6.52
CA GLY A 630 -7.81 -37.02 7.59
C GLY A 630 -7.21 -38.36 7.19
N ARG A 631 -7.04 -39.25 8.17
CA ARG A 631 -6.64 -40.65 7.97
C ARG A 631 -7.76 -41.45 7.28
N VAL A 632 -7.41 -42.43 6.44
CA VAL A 632 -8.33 -43.14 5.52
C VAL A 632 -8.20 -44.64 5.53
#